data_AF-A0AAJ1N8N0-F1
#
_entry.id   AF-A0AAJ1N8N0-F1
#
_cell.length_a   1.000
_cell.length_b   1.000
_cell.length_c   1.000
_cell.angle_alpha   90.00
_cell.angle_beta   90.00
_cell.angle_gamma   90.00
#
_symmetry.space_group_name_H-M   'P 1'
#
loop_
_entity.id
_entity.type
_entity.pdbx_description
1 polymer ?
#
loop_
_entity_poly.entity_id
_entity_poly.type
_entity_poly.pdbx_seq_one_letter_code
_entity_poly.pdbx_strand_id
1 'polypeptide(L)' 'MVTIKIRFNENKKNHLPISTLEALKNEVTKRLSAKYSDLRVDINWGTQDNISIDGLG' A
#
# COMPACT_ATOMS: atom_id res chain seq x y z
N MET A 1 -0.02 12.34 -11.08
CA MET A 1 -0.22 11.69 -9.78
C MET A 1 -0.13 10.19 -9.94
N VAL A 2 0.78 9.52 -9.22
CA VAL A 2 0.82 8.05 -9.17
C VAL A 2 0.16 7.60 -7.87
N THR A 3 -0.87 6.76 -7.98
CA THR A 3 -1.57 6.22 -6.81
C THR A 3 -1.39 4.72 -6.72
N ILE A 4 -0.95 4.24 -5.57
CA ILE A 4 -0.77 2.83 -5.27
C ILE A 4 -1.73 2.46 -4.15
N LYS A 5 -2.67 1.57 -4.45
CA LYS A 5 -3.61 1.01 -3.48
C LYS A 5 -3.25 -0.45 -3.25
N ILE A 6 -3.00 -0.79 -1.99
CA ILE A 6 -2.76 -2.17 -1.56
C ILE A 6 -3.86 -2.53 -0.57
N ARG A 7 -4.47 -3.70 -0.80
CA ARG A 7 -5.47 -4.29 0.08
C ARG A 7 -4.97 -5.63 0.55
N PHE A 8 -4.95 -5.82 1.86
CA PHE A 8 -4.74 -7.12 2.46
C PHE A 8 -6.10 -7.71 2.81
N ASN A 9 -6.26 -9.02 2.55
CA ASN A 9 -7.45 -9.71 3.01
C ASN A 9 -7.55 -9.58 4.54
N GLU A 10 -8.69 -9.11 5.03
CA GLU A 10 -8.94 -8.93 6.46
C GLU A 10 -8.82 -10.20 7.29
N ASN A 11 -8.99 -11.38 6.68
CA ASN A 11 -8.73 -12.67 7.33
C ASN A 11 -7.28 -12.80 7.83
N LYS A 12 -6.35 -12.01 7.28
CA LYS A 12 -4.94 -11.97 7.71
C LYS A 12 -4.68 -11.03 8.88
N LYS A 13 -5.68 -10.27 9.38
CA LYS A 13 -5.51 -9.33 10.51
C LYS A 13 -4.87 -9.99 11.74
N ASN A 14 -5.28 -11.22 12.06
CA ASN A 14 -4.77 -11.94 13.23
C ASN A 14 -3.46 -12.70 12.95
N HIS A 15 -3.01 -12.71 11.69
CA HIS A 15 -1.81 -13.40 11.24
C HIS A 15 -0.65 -12.44 10.97
N LEU A 16 -0.92 -11.13 11.02
CA LEU A 16 0.04 -10.08 10.76
C LEU A 16 0.22 -9.23 12.02
N PRO A 17 1.45 -8.81 12.34
CA PRO A 17 1.69 -7.79 13.35
C PRO A 17 0.83 -6.55 13.12
N ILE A 18 0.38 -5.93 14.21
CA ILE A 18 -0.51 -4.76 14.19
C ILE A 18 0.08 -3.62 13.34
N SER A 19 1.41 -3.48 13.32
CA SER A 19 2.14 -2.44 12.59
C SER A 19 2.59 -2.84 11.17
N THR A 20 2.19 -4.01 10.65
CA THR A 20 2.63 -4.47 9.31
C THR A 20 2.20 -3.51 8.20
N LEU A 21 0.96 -3.02 8.22
CA LEU A 21 0.46 -2.10 7.19
C LEU A 21 1.22 -0.76 7.22
N GLU A 22 1.52 -0.25 8.41
CA GLU A 22 2.27 1.00 8.59
C GLU A 22 3.72 0.85 8.12
N ALA A 23 4.39 -0.24 8.51
CA ALA A 23 5.76 -0.54 8.09
C ALA A 23 5.84 -0.66 6.56
N LEU A 24 4.89 -1.36 5.95
CA LEU A 24 4.83 -1.49 4.49
C LEU A 24 4.55 -0.14 3.81
N LYS A 25 3.64 0.67 4.36
CA LYS A 25 3.34 1.99 3.81
C LYS A 25 4.57 2.88 3.80
N ASN A 26 5.34 2.88 4.89
CA ASN A 26 6.59 3.63 4.98
C ASN A 26 7.62 3.15 3.95
N GLU A 27 7.79 1.83 3.81
CA GLU A 27 8.79 1.29 2.88
C GLU A 27 8.42 1.52 1.41
N VAL A 28 7.15 1.36 1.04
CA VAL A 28 6.65 1.67 -0.31
C VAL A 28 6.82 3.15 -0.61
N THR A 29 6.46 4.03 0.34
CA THR A 29 6.60 5.47 0.17
C THR A 29 8.07 5.85 -0.01
N LYS A 30 8.97 5.33 0.84
CA LYS A 30 10.40 5.59 0.79
C LYS A 30 11.04 5.20 -0.55
N ARG A 31 10.68 4.03 -1.09
CA ARG A 31 11.25 3.54 -2.35
C ARG A 31 10.76 4.30 -3.58
N LEU A 32 9.53 4.82 -3.53
CA LEU A 32 8.85 5.36 -4.71
C LEU A 32 8.78 6.88 -4.73
N SER A 33 8.93 7.56 -3.59
CA SER A 33 8.96 9.02 -3.50
C SER A 33 10.10 9.64 -4.33
N ALA A 34 11.21 8.92 -4.50
CA ALA A 34 12.32 9.35 -5.35
C ALA A 34 11.97 9.39 -6.85
N LYS A 35 11.03 8.53 -7.28
CA LYS A 35 10.63 8.40 -8.69
C LYS A 35 9.36 9.20 -9.02
N TYR A 36 8.44 9.29 -8.06
CA TYR A 36 7.15 9.93 -8.25
C TYR A 36 6.98 11.03 -7.21
N SER A 37 7.22 12.28 -7.62
CA SER A 37 7.11 13.46 -6.76
C SER A 37 5.69 13.66 -6.19
N ASP A 38 4.69 13.13 -6.89
CA ASP A 38 3.28 13.20 -6.53
C ASP A 38 2.72 11.77 -6.37
N LEU A 39 3.19 11.11 -5.30
CA LEU A 39 2.87 9.73 -4.94
C LEU A 39 1.83 9.65 -3.82
N ARG A 40 0.79 8.85 -4.03
CA ARG A 40 -0.18 8.49 -2.99
C ARG A 40 -0.16 6.98 -2.72
N VAL A 41 0.17 6.60 -1.49
CA VAL A 41 0.18 5.19 -1.05
C VAL A 41 -0.95 4.97 -0.05
N ASP A 42 -1.88 4.08 -0.39
CA ASP A 42 -3.01 3.69 0.44
C ASP A 42 -3.00 2.18 0.71
N ILE A 43 -2.66 1.79 1.93
CA ILE A 43 -2.60 0.38 2.34
C ILE A 43 -3.61 0.16 3.45
N ASN A 44 -4.62 -0.69 3.19
CA ASN A 44 -5.68 -0.98 4.14
C ASN A 44 -6.14 -2.44 4.03
N TRP A 45 -7.05 -2.83 4.91
CA TRP A 45 -7.77 -4.09 4.83
C TRP A 45 -8.85 -4.04 3.74
N GLY A 46 -9.14 -5.20 3.16
CA GLY A 46 -10.23 -5.40 2.21
C GLY A 46 -10.71 -6.85 2.20
N THR A 47 -11.70 -7.13 1.36
CA THR A 47 -12.31 -8.46 1.23
C THR A 47 -11.38 -9.48 0.57
N GLN A 48 -10.44 -9.01 -0.26
CA GLN A 48 -9.47 -9.82 -0.99
C GLN A 48 -8.11 -9.11 -1.02
N ASP A 49 -7.05 -9.90 -1.21
CA ASP A 49 -5.73 -9.34 -1.48
C ASP A 49 -5.74 -8.70 -2.88
N ASN A 50 -5.39 -7.43 -2.96
CA ASN A 50 -5.39 -6.70 -4.22
C ASN A 50 -4.31 -5.62 -4.23
N ILE A 51 -3.73 -5.40 -5.41
CA ILE A 51 -2.83 -4.28 -5.69
C ILE A 51 -3.36 -3.58 -6.94
N SER A 52 -3.60 -2.27 -6.83
CA SER A 52 -4.00 -1.44 -7.95
C SER A 52 -3.11 -0.22 -8.04
N ILE A 53 -2.68 0.08 -9.26
CA ILE A 53 -1.81 1.21 -9.55
C ILE A 53 -2.49 2.05 -10.62
N ASP A 54 -2.58 3.35 -10.35
CA ASP A 54 -3.23 4.34 -11.20
C ASP A 54 -2.27 5.50 -11.48
N GLY A 55 -2.43 6.13 -12.65
CA GLY A 55 -1.63 7.29 -13.05
C GLY A 55 -0.21 6.98 -13.53
N LEU A 56 0.06 5.73 -13.93
CA LEU A 56 1.21 5.36 -14.76
C LEU A 56 0.86 5.64 -16.22
N GLY A 57 0.96 6.91 -16.63
CA GLY A 57 0.86 7.33 -18.03
C GLY A 57 2.13 7.04 -18.81
#